data_AF-A0A9Q1GPH1-F1
#
_entry.id   AF-A0A9Q1GPH1-F1
#
_cell.length_a   1.000
_cell.length_b   1.000
_cell.length_c   1.000
_cell.angle_alpha   90.00
_cell.angle_beta   90.00
_cell.angle_gamma   90.00
#
_symmetry.space_group_name_H-M   'P 1'
#
loop_
_entity.id
_entity.type
_entity.pdbx_description
1 polymer ?
#
loop_
_entity_poly.entity_id
_entity_poly.type
_entity_poly.pdbx_seq_one_letter_code
_entity_poly.pdbx_strand_id
1 'polypeptide(L)'
;MELAMHFIRTNLEPELMVLCLLPILPPELRSIFQINGGKLISSDINELYRRVIVQNNILTGLLTSGFLPKDVVTCPEKFLQEAVDTLLDNGICGQPMRDSYNKVYKSFSNVIEGKEGRFYETRLGKRVNYFGRFVIVALNFHYIDVDYLVKLQ
;
A
#
# COMPACT_ATOMS: atom_id res chain seq x y z
N MET A 1 27.03 12.47 -13.38
CA MET A 1 27.76 11.33 -13.98
C MET A 1 27.62 10.04 -13.19
N GLU A 2 27.44 10.10 -11.86
CA GLU A 2 27.36 8.89 -11.01
C GLU A 2 26.24 7.93 -11.41
N LEU A 3 25.01 8.41 -11.64
CA LEU A 3 23.87 7.56 -12.02
C LEU A 3 24.15 6.76 -13.31
N ALA A 4 24.70 7.41 -14.33
CA ALA A 4 25.08 6.76 -15.59
C ALA A 4 26.18 5.71 -15.36
N MET A 5 27.16 5.98 -14.51
CA MET A 5 28.18 5.00 -14.15
C MET A 5 27.59 3.78 -13.41
N HIS A 6 26.57 3.99 -12.56
CA HIS A 6 25.88 2.90 -11.89
C HIS A 6 25.15 1.98 -12.86
N PHE A 7 24.39 2.54 -13.82
CA PHE A 7 23.73 1.74 -14.87
C PHE A 7 24.72 0.89 -15.67
N ILE A 8 25.86 1.47 -16.05
CA ILE A 8 26.92 0.76 -16.77
C ILE A 8 27.51 -0.38 -15.93
N ARG A 9 27.70 -0.16 -14.62
CA ARG A 9 28.25 -1.18 -13.70
C ARG A 9 27.29 -2.33 -13.44
N THR A 10 26.00 -2.05 -13.31
CA THR A 10 24.99 -3.07 -13.00
C THR A 10 24.39 -3.72 -14.24
N ASN A 11 24.76 -3.26 -15.44
CA ASN A 11 24.20 -3.69 -16.72
C ASN A 11 22.65 -3.61 -16.73
N LEU A 12 22.11 -2.56 -16.10
CA LEU A 12 20.68 -2.28 -16.06
C LEU A 12 20.32 -1.32 -17.18
N GLU A 13 19.28 -1.66 -17.93
CA GLU A 13 18.74 -0.79 -18.97
C GLU A 13 17.87 0.31 -18.34
N PRO A 14 18.08 1.59 -18.68
CA PRO A 14 17.29 2.69 -18.12
C PRO A 14 15.81 2.62 -18.53
N GLU A 15 15.49 1.91 -19.61
CA GLU A 15 14.13 1.66 -20.08
C GLU A 15 13.26 0.96 -19.02
N LEU A 16 13.87 0.20 -18.10
CA LEU A 16 13.17 -0.45 -16.99
C LEU A 16 12.55 0.53 -15.99
N MET A 17 12.94 1.81 -16.02
CA MET A 17 12.29 2.85 -15.22
C MET A 17 10.90 3.24 -15.77
N VAL A 18 10.61 2.91 -17.03
CA VAL A 18 9.32 3.17 -17.68
C VAL A 18 8.46 1.91 -17.61
N LEU A 19 7.39 1.95 -16.84
CA LEU A 19 6.52 0.80 -16.62
C LEU A 19 5.50 0.64 -17.75
N CYS A 20 5.71 -0.35 -18.63
CA CYS A 20 4.71 -0.75 -19.62
C CYS A 20 3.63 -1.68 -19.04
N LEU A 21 3.99 -2.46 -18.02
CA LEU A 21 3.09 -3.41 -17.36
C LEU A 21 3.17 -3.22 -15.85
N LEU A 22 2.05 -2.85 -15.24
CA LEU A 22 1.96 -2.64 -13.80
C LEU A 22 1.63 -3.98 -13.09
N PRO A 23 2.50 -4.50 -12.20
CA PRO A 23 2.20 -5.71 -11.45
C PRO A 23 1.08 -5.48 -10.43
N ILE A 24 0.22 -6.49 -10.29
CA ILE A 24 -0.88 -6.48 -9.32
C ILE A 24 -0.52 -7.39 -8.15
N LEU A 25 -0.65 -6.89 -6.92
CA LEU A 25 -0.41 -7.70 -5.73
C LEU A 25 -1.36 -8.91 -5.65
N PRO A 26 -0.89 -10.02 -5.08
CA PRO A 26 -1.74 -11.17 -4.81
C PRO A 26 -2.82 -10.81 -3.76
N PRO A 27 -4.02 -11.43 -3.83
CA PRO A 27 -5.19 -11.04 -3.01
C PRO A 27 -4.93 -11.02 -1.49
N GLU A 28 -4.03 -11.86 -0.99
CA GLU A 28 -3.69 -11.97 0.43
C GLU A 28 -3.05 -10.68 0.97
N LEU A 29 -2.37 -9.92 0.11
CA LEU A 29 -1.75 -8.64 0.47
C LEU A 29 -2.71 -7.45 0.30
N ARG A 30 -3.85 -7.66 -0.37
CA ARG A 30 -4.86 -6.63 -0.69
C ARG A 30 -6.28 -7.11 -0.34
N SER A 31 -6.42 -7.67 0.85
CA SER A 31 -7.63 -8.34 1.33
C SER A 31 -8.87 -7.44 1.33
N ILE A 32 -10.02 -8.05 1.04
CA ILE A 32 -11.36 -7.46 1.14
C ILE A 32 -12.13 -8.29 2.15
N PHE A 33 -12.73 -7.64 3.15
CA PHE A 33 -13.48 -8.30 4.21
C PHE A 33 -14.93 -7.84 4.19
N GLN A 34 -15.86 -8.77 4.33
CA GLN A 34 -17.25 -8.43 4.60
C GLN A 34 -17.47 -8.34 6.11
N ILE A 35 -18.01 -7.22 6.58
CA ILE A 35 -18.43 -7.07 7.98
C ILE A 35 -19.90 -7.52 8.11
N ASN A 36 -20.27 -7.97 9.30
CA ASN A 36 -21.66 -8.11 9.72
C ASN A 36 -22.46 -6.84 9.36
N GLY A 37 -23.55 -7.02 8.60
CA GLY A 37 -24.34 -5.92 8.04
C GLY A 37 -24.09 -5.62 6.56
N GLY A 38 -23.34 -6.46 5.85
CA GLY A 38 -23.21 -6.39 4.37
C GLY A 38 -22.24 -5.34 3.84
N LYS A 39 -21.61 -4.56 4.73
CA LYS A 39 -20.58 -3.58 4.36
C LYS A 39 -19.27 -4.31 4.02
N LEU A 40 -18.69 -3.95 2.88
CA LEU A 40 -17.36 -4.41 2.48
C LEU A 40 -16.30 -3.41 2.98
N ILE A 41 -15.28 -3.90 3.67
CA ILE A 41 -14.03 -3.19 3.91
C ILE A 41 -13.04 -3.65 2.86
N SER A 42 -12.49 -2.69 2.11
CA SER A 42 -11.41 -2.92 1.16
C SER A 42 -10.13 -2.27 1.66
N SER A 43 -8.98 -2.82 1.28
CA SER A 43 -7.68 -2.16 1.51
C SER A 43 -7.56 -0.86 0.69
N ASP A 44 -6.86 0.15 1.23
CA ASP A 44 -6.63 1.43 0.54
C ASP A 44 -5.98 1.22 -0.85
N ILE A 45 -5.09 0.21 -0.98
CA ILE A 45 -4.43 -0.16 -2.25
C ILE A 45 -5.44 -0.59 -3.33
N ASN A 46 -6.54 -1.26 -2.97
CA ASN A 46 -7.53 -1.68 -3.96
C ASN A 46 -8.24 -0.47 -4.61
N GLU A 47 -8.49 0.61 -3.85
CA GLU A 47 -9.07 1.83 -4.40
C GLU A 47 -8.10 2.54 -5.35
N LEU A 48 -6.81 2.55 -5.00
CA LEU A 48 -5.76 3.09 -5.87
C LEU A 48 -5.62 2.26 -7.17
N TYR A 49 -5.63 0.92 -7.08
CA TYR A 49 -5.64 0.05 -8.27
C TYR A 49 -6.87 0.26 -9.14
N ARG A 50 -8.05 0.38 -8.51
CA ARG A 50 -9.30 0.63 -9.23
C ARG A 50 -9.19 1.91 -10.06
N ARG A 51 -8.60 2.97 -9.50
CA ARG A 51 -8.39 4.23 -10.22
C ARG A 51 -7.49 4.04 -11.45
N VAL A 52 -6.35 3.36 -11.31
CA VAL A 52 -5.45 3.07 -12.44
C VAL A 52 -6.18 2.29 -13.54
N ILE A 53 -6.91 1.24 -13.18
CA ILE A 53 -7.66 0.42 -14.14
C ILE A 53 -8.73 1.25 -14.86
N VAL A 54 -9.47 2.09 -14.12
CA VAL A 54 -10.49 2.96 -14.71
C VAL A 54 -9.86 3.95 -15.70
N GLN A 55 -8.77 4.63 -15.33
CA GLN A 55 -8.10 5.57 -16.23
C GLN A 55 -7.51 4.87 -17.46
N ASN A 56 -6.94 3.67 -17.29
CA ASN A 56 -6.41 2.89 -18.40
C ASN A 56 -7.51 2.46 -19.39
N ASN A 57 -8.68 2.05 -18.87
CA ASN A 57 -9.82 1.68 -19.70
C ASN A 57 -10.41 2.89 -20.43
N ILE A 58 -10.44 4.07 -19.78
CA ILE A 58 -10.84 5.33 -20.43
C ILE A 58 -9.88 5.65 -21.57
N LEU A 59 -8.57 5.65 -21.33
CA LEU A 59 -7.57 5.91 -22.35
C LEU A 59 -7.67 4.91 -23.52
N THR A 60 -7.77 3.62 -23.23
CA THR A 60 -7.91 2.56 -24.24
C THR A 60 -9.19 2.74 -25.07
N GLY A 61 -10.31 3.09 -24.42
CA GLY A 61 -11.57 3.37 -25.11
C GLY A 61 -11.45 4.58 -26.06
N LEU A 62 -10.79 5.65 -25.63
CA LEU A 62 -10.55 6.83 -26.47
C LEU A 62 -9.67 6.51 -27.67
N LEU A 63 -8.58 5.77 -27.47
CA LEU A 63 -7.68 5.32 -28.55
C LEU A 63 -8.41 4.44 -29.57
N THR A 64 -9.30 3.55 -29.11
CA THR A 64 -10.08 2.65 -29.97
C THR A 64 -11.13 3.41 -30.79
N SER A 65 -11.69 4.49 -30.24
CA SER A 65 -12.72 5.29 -30.93
C SER A 65 -12.20 6.09 -32.14
N GLY A 66 -10.88 6.23 -32.31
CA GLY A 66 -10.22 6.63 -33.57
C GLY A 66 -10.41 8.08 -34.07
N PHE A 67 -11.28 8.88 -33.45
CA PHE A 67 -11.65 10.21 -33.95
C PHE A 67 -11.20 11.39 -33.10
N LEU A 68 -10.28 11.18 -32.14
CA LEU A 68 -9.88 12.22 -31.20
C LEU A 68 -8.53 12.85 -31.57
N PRO A 69 -8.42 14.20 -31.65
CA PRO A 69 -7.16 14.88 -31.85
C PRO A 69 -6.12 14.49 -30.79
N LYS A 70 -4.84 14.46 -31.17
CA LYS A 70 -3.73 14.11 -30.27
C LYS A 70 -3.71 14.95 -28.99
N ASP A 71 -4.06 16.23 -29.09
CA ASP A 71 -4.11 17.14 -27.93
C ASP A 71 -5.09 16.67 -26.85
N VAL A 72 -6.19 16.03 -27.25
CA VAL A 72 -7.21 15.53 -26.31
C VAL A 72 -6.75 14.26 -25.60
N VAL A 73 -5.87 13.46 -26.23
CA VAL A 73 -5.33 12.21 -25.66
C VAL A 73 -4.28 12.49 -24.58
N THR A 74 -3.57 13.63 -24.66
CA THR A 74 -2.54 14.00 -23.67
C THR A 74 -3.08 14.17 -22.24
N CYS A 75 -4.37 14.49 -22.10
CA CYS A 75 -5.00 14.70 -20.79
C CYS A 75 -5.31 13.36 -20.08
N PRO A 76 -5.99 12.38 -20.71
CA PRO A 76 -6.11 11.01 -20.20
C PRO A 76 -4.76 10.33 -19.90
N GLU A 77 -3.74 10.55 -20.71
CA GLU A 77 -2.39 10.04 -20.44
C GLU A 77 -1.82 10.60 -19.13
N LYS A 78 -1.96 11.91 -18.89
CA LYS A 78 -1.59 12.54 -17.62
C LYS A 78 -2.38 11.98 -16.44
N PHE A 79 -3.69 11.79 -16.59
CA PHE A 79 -4.50 11.22 -15.51
C PHE A 79 -4.14 9.77 -15.19
N LEU A 80 -3.76 8.98 -16.20
CA LEU A 80 -3.24 7.64 -15.99
C LEU A 80 -1.90 7.69 -15.25
N GLN A 81 -0.99 8.59 -15.66
CA GLN A 81 0.28 8.78 -14.98
C GLN A 81 0.10 9.20 -13.51
N GLU A 82 -0.74 10.20 -13.25
CA GLU A 82 -1.07 10.63 -11.87
C GLU A 82 -1.68 9.50 -11.03
N ALA A 83 -2.51 8.65 -11.63
CA ALA A 83 -3.07 7.49 -10.94
C ALA A 83 -1.99 6.47 -10.57
N VAL A 84 -1.02 6.23 -11.45
CA VAL A 84 0.13 5.34 -11.19
C VAL A 84 1.05 5.95 -10.13
N ASP A 85 1.34 7.26 -10.23
CA ASP A 85 2.17 7.98 -9.27
C ASP A 85 1.54 7.92 -7.87
N THR A 86 0.22 8.14 -7.77
CA THR A 86 -0.53 8.03 -6.50
C THR A 86 -0.51 6.61 -5.94
N LEU A 87 -0.57 5.59 -6.80
CA LEU A 87 -0.51 4.19 -6.37
C LEU A 87 0.85 3.84 -5.75
N LEU A 88 1.94 4.30 -6.40
CA LEU A 88 3.30 4.06 -5.94
C LEU A 88 3.61 4.88 -4.69
N ASP A 89 3.39 6.20 -4.75
CA ASP A 89 3.64 7.14 -3.68
C ASP A 89 2.58 8.25 -3.64
N ASN A 90 1.60 8.07 -2.75
CA ASN A 90 0.49 9.00 -2.55
C ASN A 90 0.96 10.25 -1.76
N GLY A 91 1.69 11.11 -2.45
CA GLY A 91 2.24 12.35 -1.90
C GLY A 91 3.22 13.05 -2.85
N ILE A 92 3.73 12.33 -3.86
CA ILE A 92 4.76 12.86 -4.77
C ILE A 92 4.25 13.99 -5.68
N CYS A 93 2.99 13.93 -6.11
CA CYS A 93 2.36 14.91 -7.01
C CYS A 93 1.62 16.05 -6.27
N GLY A 94 1.98 16.34 -5.03
CA GLY A 94 1.40 17.45 -4.25
C GLY A 94 0.28 16.99 -3.30
N GLN A 95 -0.98 17.30 -3.62
CA GLN A 95 -2.08 16.97 -2.71
C GLN A 95 -2.38 15.46 -2.73
N PRO A 96 -2.25 14.76 -1.60
CA PRO A 96 -2.47 13.32 -1.56
C PRO A 96 -3.95 13.00 -1.73
N MET A 97 -4.26 11.90 -2.41
CA MET A 97 -5.62 11.40 -2.52
C MET A 97 -6.15 10.97 -1.16
N ARG A 98 -7.43 11.30 -0.94
CA ARG A 98 -8.17 11.00 0.27
C ARG A 98 -9.49 10.30 -0.03
N ASP A 99 -9.94 9.51 0.93
CA ASP A 99 -11.27 8.92 0.95
C ASP A 99 -12.34 9.99 1.29
N SER A 100 -13.60 9.62 1.15
CA SER A 100 -14.80 10.38 1.52
C SER A 100 -14.77 10.89 2.96
N TYR A 101 -14.10 10.18 3.86
CA TYR A 101 -13.89 10.58 5.25
C TYR A 101 -12.62 11.43 5.46
N ASN A 102 -12.06 12.01 4.39
CA ASN A 102 -10.84 12.82 4.39
C ASN A 102 -9.59 12.08 4.92
N LYS A 103 -9.63 10.74 4.95
CA LYS A 103 -8.48 9.88 5.29
C LYS A 103 -7.60 9.73 4.05
N VAL A 104 -6.30 9.99 4.19
CA VAL A 104 -5.32 9.77 3.10
C VAL A 104 -5.18 8.27 2.82
N TYR A 105 -5.24 7.88 1.56
CA TYR A 105 -5.01 6.48 1.16
C TYR A 105 -3.55 6.10 1.38
N LYS A 106 -3.30 4.91 1.95
CA LYS A 106 -1.95 4.35 2.05
C LYS A 106 -1.50 3.79 0.69
N SER A 107 -0.41 4.33 0.14
CA SER A 107 0.23 3.87 -1.11
C SER A 107 1.21 2.71 -0.88
N PHE A 108 1.81 2.20 -1.96
CA PHE A 108 2.86 1.17 -1.87
C PHE A 108 4.02 1.58 -0.97
N SER A 109 4.56 2.78 -1.19
CA SER A 109 5.64 3.32 -0.36
C SER A 109 5.24 3.32 1.12
N ASN A 110 4.01 3.71 1.46
CA ASN A 110 3.53 3.69 2.85
C ASN A 110 3.35 2.30 3.45
N VAL A 111 3.12 1.26 2.64
CA VAL A 111 3.02 -0.13 3.13
C VAL A 111 4.40 -0.74 3.40
N ILE A 112 5.41 -0.27 2.66
CA ILE A 112 6.80 -0.71 2.77
C ILE A 112 7.52 0.05 3.89
N GLU A 113 7.40 1.38 3.87
CA GLU A 113 8.11 2.30 4.75
C GLU A 113 7.35 2.58 6.06
N GLY A 114 8.08 3.07 7.06
CA GLY A 114 7.53 3.49 8.35
C GLY A 114 7.48 2.39 9.41
N LYS A 115 7.16 2.78 10.65
CA LYS A 115 7.13 1.88 11.82
C LYS A 115 6.04 0.80 11.72
N GLU A 116 4.91 1.13 11.10
CA GLU A 116 3.83 0.20 10.74
C GLU A 116 4.07 -0.49 9.38
N GLY A 117 5.19 -0.18 8.72
CA GLY A 117 5.55 -0.78 7.43
C GLY A 117 5.98 -2.23 7.60
N ARG A 118 5.79 -3.02 6.54
CA ARG A 118 6.07 -4.47 6.58
C ARG A 118 7.52 -4.81 6.95
N PHE A 119 8.47 -3.93 6.66
CA PHE A 119 9.87 -4.12 7.04
C PHE A 119 10.09 -4.12 8.55
N TYR A 120 9.43 -3.23 9.30
CA TYR A 120 9.63 -3.09 10.74
C TYR A 120 8.77 -4.07 11.55
N GLU A 121 7.49 -4.23 11.18
CA GLU A 121 6.58 -5.15 11.88
C GLU A 121 6.94 -6.63 11.68
N THR A 122 7.45 -6.99 10.51
CA THR A 122 7.70 -8.41 10.20
C THR A 122 9.09 -8.87 10.64
N ARG A 123 10.11 -7.98 10.68
CA ARG A 123 11.51 -8.39 10.95
C ARG A 123 12.01 -8.13 12.36
N LEU A 124 11.53 -7.10 13.07
CA LEU A 124 12.10 -6.73 14.38
C LEU A 124 11.32 -7.26 15.59
N GLY A 125 10.05 -7.60 15.43
CA GLY A 125 9.26 -8.19 16.51
C GLY A 125 7.90 -8.67 16.03
N LYS A 126 7.66 -9.99 16.08
CA LYS A 126 6.37 -10.59 15.75
C LYS A 126 5.56 -10.85 17.02
N ARG A 127 4.24 -10.90 16.86
CA ARG A 127 3.39 -11.49 17.90
C ARG A 127 3.75 -12.96 18.06
N VAL A 128 4.00 -13.37 19.30
CA VAL A 128 4.33 -14.74 19.67
C VAL A 128 3.13 -15.39 20.34
N ASN A 129 2.96 -16.68 20.11
CA ASN A 129 1.98 -17.49 20.82
C ASN A 129 2.48 -17.76 22.26
N TYR A 130 1.57 -18.11 23.17
CA TYR A 130 1.88 -18.44 24.57
C TYR A 130 2.51 -17.31 25.40
N PHE A 131 2.15 -16.06 25.11
CA PHE A 131 2.54 -14.90 25.91
C PHE A 131 1.30 -14.20 26.47
N GLY A 132 1.40 -13.72 27.72
CA GLY A 132 0.36 -12.95 28.40
C GLY A 132 0.95 -11.71 29.06
N ARG A 133 0.15 -10.64 29.18
CA ARG A 133 0.51 -9.44 29.94
C ARG A 133 -0.41 -9.36 31.15
N PHE A 134 0.17 -9.26 32.34
CA PHE A 134 -0.57 -9.16 33.58
C PHE A 134 -0.14 -7.93 34.36
N VAL A 135 -1.08 -7.34 35.09
CA VAL A 135 -0.79 -6.27 36.06
C VAL A 135 -0.21 -6.92 37.30
N ILE A 136 1.00 -6.51 37.69
CA ILE A 136 1.68 -7.05 38.87
C ILE A 136 1.24 -6.26 40.10
N VAL A 137 0.80 -6.96 41.15
CA VAL A 137 0.51 -6.39 42.47
C VAL A 137 1.57 -6.91 43.44
N ALA A 138 2.13 -6.01 44.27
CA ALA A 138 3.23 -6.37 45.17
C ALA A 138 2.73 -7.28 46.30
N LEU A 139 3.17 -8.55 46.29
CA LEU A 139 2.89 -9.53 47.34
C LEU A 139 4.14 -9.90 48.15
N ASN A 140 5.24 -10.31 47.50
CA ASN A 140 6.56 -10.55 48.12
C ASN A 140 7.66 -10.71 47.04
N PHE A 141 8.92 -10.39 47.35
CA PHE A 141 10.02 -10.24 46.37
C PHE A 141 10.55 -11.52 45.71
N HIS A 142 10.21 -12.71 46.22
CA HIS A 142 10.84 -13.96 45.78
C HIS A 142 9.97 -14.90 44.94
N TYR A 143 8.65 -14.68 44.89
CA TYR A 143 7.74 -15.58 44.20
C TYR A 143 6.71 -14.78 43.39
N ILE A 144 6.58 -15.13 42.11
CA ILE A 144 5.51 -14.65 41.23
C ILE A 144 4.52 -15.81 41.12
N ASP A 145 3.31 -15.63 41.63
CA ASP A 145 2.23 -16.62 41.49
C ASP A 145 1.47 -16.34 40.18
N VAL A 146 1.70 -17.18 39.17
CA VAL A 146 1.07 -17.06 37.85
C VAL A 146 -0.31 -17.72 37.83
N ASP A 147 -0.55 -18.72 38.68
CA ASP A 147 -1.82 -19.46 38.75
C ASP A 147 -2.95 -18.61 39.34
N TYR A 148 -2.63 -17.73 40.30
CA TYR A 148 -3.58 -16.74 40.81
C TYR A 148 -3.96 -15.69 39.75
N LEU A 149 -3.02 -15.32 38.87
CA LEU A 149 -3.23 -14.30 37.84
C LEU A 149 -4.06 -14.79 36.66
N VAL A 150 -3.91 -16.07 36.26
CA VAL A 150 -4.71 -16.66 35.16
C VAL A 150 -6.16 -16.93 35.58
N LYS A 151 -6.42 -17.19 36.88
CA LYS A 151 -7.77 -17.43 37.41
C LYS A 151 -8.63 -16.17 37.61
N LEU A 152 -8.07 -14.98 37.41
CA LEU A 152 -8.75 -13.69 37.59
C LEU A 152 -9.40 -13.14 36.30
N GLN A 153 -9.37 -13.89 35.19
CA GLN A 153 -10.16 -13.64 33.97
C GLN A 153 -11.38 -14.55 33.91
#